data_AF-A0A934FKJ9-F1
#
_entry.id   AF-A0A934FKJ9-F1
#
_cell.length_a   1.000
_cell.length_b   1.000
_cell.length_c   1.000
_cell.angle_alpha   90.00
_cell.angle_beta   90.00
_cell.angle_gamma   90.00
#
_symmetry.space_group_name_H-M   'P 1'
#
loop_
_entity.id
_entity.type
_entity.pdbx_description
1 polymer ?
#
loop_
_entity_poly.entity_id
_entity_poly.type
_entity_poly.pdbx_seq_one_letter_code
_entity_poly.pdbx_strand_id
1 'polypeptide(L)'
;MSGIIGHSMYAVLGAQAAAQRGLPVAPIVARHVPSYLAGAYLGSDIQTMPEAICVDTGREVGYGTAPLARSPITGGVVRPWKLKHPAGESTPREIFDLFYGRAHLVFGWAKADREHLVPLDHLPDYFANVVEDTFELFGASERSLAYVFGWIVHVVSDSLIKSIQPGLDLHLLDGKYTPRNRPIQDLVTFHEIGVKELQLDWPRLLAGLAATPVERVQLHYMRVAGARGRLGRDYANGWVPERNGLLELVLKENRRWCAVHGRDVLKDMELVLSADGRLDCHESIRKAVGLNYAQMVELADKAKFRAALDQMGKAVADMFEATQRRSPRMAALPTAGPSVLADLRRSWGRK
;
A
#
# COMPACT_ATOMS: atom_id res chain seq x y z
N MET A 1 8.57 -6.78 0.61
CA MET A 1 7.60 -6.28 1.58
C MET A 1 6.69 -5.36 0.79
N SER A 2 5.67 -5.94 0.17
CA SER A 2 4.73 -5.27 -0.76
C SER A 2 3.33 -5.82 -0.43
N GLY A 3 3.01 -5.73 0.86
CA GLY A 3 1.75 -6.15 1.46
C GLY A 3 1.34 -5.11 2.49
N ILE A 4 0.16 -5.30 3.09
CA ILE A 4 -0.44 -4.26 3.95
C ILE A 4 0.46 -3.80 5.11
N ILE A 5 1.21 -4.71 5.75
CA ILE A 5 2.18 -4.36 6.82
C ILE A 5 3.29 -3.48 6.26
N GLY A 6 3.84 -3.86 5.11
CA GLY A 6 4.94 -3.16 4.50
C GLY A 6 4.62 -1.75 4.05
N HIS A 7 3.58 -1.62 3.23
CA HIS A 7 3.14 -0.32 2.75
C HIS A 7 2.76 0.61 3.90
N SER A 8 2.15 0.07 4.97
CA SER A 8 1.87 0.83 6.18
C SER A 8 3.15 1.29 6.89
N MET A 9 4.16 0.42 7.01
CA MET A 9 5.45 0.80 7.60
C MET A 9 6.18 1.86 6.77
N TYR A 10 6.25 1.69 5.45
CA TYR A 10 6.86 2.69 4.56
C TYR A 10 6.19 4.05 4.70
N ALA A 11 4.86 4.06 4.83
CA ALA A 11 4.09 5.27 5.03
C ALA A 11 4.43 5.93 6.37
N VAL A 12 4.48 5.17 7.47
CA VAL A 12 4.86 5.67 8.80
C VAL A 12 6.26 6.30 8.76
N LEU A 13 7.25 5.59 8.22
CA LEU A 13 8.63 6.07 8.14
C LEU A 13 8.77 7.28 7.20
N GLY A 14 8.08 7.28 6.06
CA GLY A 14 8.03 8.41 5.13
C GLY A 14 7.42 9.65 5.77
N ALA A 15 6.36 9.49 6.56
CA ALA A 15 5.74 10.59 7.28
C ALA A 15 6.64 11.15 8.39
N GLN A 16 7.39 10.28 9.10
CA GLN A 16 8.40 10.72 10.06
C GLN A 16 9.51 11.51 9.39
N ALA A 17 10.05 11.01 8.27
CA ALA A 17 11.09 11.70 7.51
C ALA A 17 10.60 13.06 6.96
N ALA A 18 9.35 13.12 6.47
CA ALA A 18 8.72 14.37 6.05
C ALA A 18 8.57 15.37 7.19
N ALA A 19 8.17 14.90 8.38
CA ALA A 19 8.05 15.74 9.57
C ALA A 19 9.40 16.30 10.04
N GLN A 20 10.46 15.48 10.02
CA GLN A 20 11.83 15.90 10.37
C GLN A 20 12.36 16.99 9.43
N ARG A 21 11.91 16.99 8.17
CA ARG A 21 12.27 18.01 7.17
C ARG A 21 11.34 19.23 7.18
N GLY A 22 10.31 19.24 8.03
CA GLY A 22 9.32 20.31 8.06
C GLY A 22 8.50 20.43 6.77
N LEU A 23 8.19 19.31 6.11
CA LEU A 23 7.35 19.34 4.91
C LEU A 23 5.88 19.61 5.29
N PRO A 24 5.14 20.43 4.51
CA PRO A 24 3.75 20.80 4.82
C PRO A 24 2.77 19.61 4.75
N VAL A 25 3.18 18.49 4.15
CA VAL A 25 2.39 17.25 4.14
C VAL A 25 2.34 16.59 5.52
N ALA A 26 3.36 16.77 6.36
CA ALA A 26 3.44 16.13 7.67
C ALA A 26 2.24 16.45 8.58
N PRO A 27 1.84 17.74 8.79
CA PRO A 27 0.64 18.05 9.57
C PRO A 27 -0.65 17.46 8.99
N ILE A 28 -0.78 17.40 7.66
CA ILE A 28 -1.96 16.81 7.00
C ILE A 28 -2.03 15.31 7.30
N VAL A 29 -0.92 14.61 7.12
CA VAL A 29 -0.83 13.17 7.40
C VAL A 29 -1.13 12.88 8.87
N ALA A 30 -0.60 13.67 9.80
CA ALA A 30 -0.85 13.49 11.22
C ALA A 30 -2.34 13.57 11.59
N ARG A 31 -3.11 14.46 10.93
CA ARG A 31 -4.56 14.60 11.13
C ARG A 31 -5.39 13.51 10.43
N HIS A 32 -4.88 12.94 9.33
CA HIS A 32 -5.62 12.04 8.45
C HIS A 32 -4.91 10.70 8.25
N VAL A 33 -4.25 10.17 9.28
CA VAL A 33 -3.45 8.93 9.20
C VAL A 33 -4.21 7.76 8.55
N PRO A 34 -5.48 7.46 8.89
CA PRO A 34 -6.22 6.39 8.23
C PRO A 34 -6.27 6.53 6.70
N SER A 35 -6.50 7.75 6.22
CA SER A 35 -6.59 8.02 4.78
C SER A 35 -5.23 7.96 4.10
N TYR A 36 -4.18 8.48 4.75
CA TYR A 36 -2.81 8.34 4.27
C TYR A 36 -2.36 6.88 4.16
N LEU A 37 -2.64 6.05 5.17
CA LEU A 37 -2.33 4.62 5.12
C LEU A 37 -3.19 3.89 4.08
N ALA A 38 -4.44 4.29 3.90
CA ALA A 38 -5.30 3.75 2.84
C ALA A 38 -4.76 4.08 1.45
N GLY A 39 -4.22 5.28 1.24
CA GLY A 39 -3.50 5.62 0.02
C GLY A 39 -2.25 4.77 -0.17
N ALA A 40 -1.45 4.58 0.88
CA ALA A 40 -0.21 3.82 0.82
C ALA A 40 -0.40 2.33 0.48
N TYR A 41 -1.54 1.75 0.83
CA TYR A 41 -1.88 0.39 0.45
C TYR A 41 -2.81 0.36 -0.76
N LEU A 42 -4.06 0.78 -0.56
CA LEU A 42 -5.15 0.66 -1.54
C LEU A 42 -5.10 1.69 -2.67
N GLY A 43 -4.18 2.67 -2.61
CA GLY A 43 -3.96 3.61 -3.70
C GLY A 43 -3.47 2.94 -4.98
N SER A 44 -2.74 1.83 -4.85
CA SER A 44 -2.23 1.04 -5.98
C SER A 44 -2.59 -0.45 -5.95
N ASP A 45 -2.88 -1.04 -4.77
CA ASP A 45 -3.30 -2.46 -4.66
C ASP A 45 -4.75 -2.69 -5.09
N ILE A 46 -5.02 -2.45 -6.37
CA ILE A 46 -6.34 -2.57 -7.01
C ILE A 46 -6.90 -4.01 -6.99
N GLN A 47 -6.04 -4.98 -6.71
CA GLN A 47 -6.35 -6.40 -6.58
C GLN A 47 -6.63 -6.84 -5.14
N THR A 48 -6.89 -5.92 -4.21
CA THR A 48 -7.33 -6.29 -2.85
C THR A 48 -8.74 -6.88 -2.92
N MET A 49 -8.89 -8.14 -3.29
CA MET A 49 -10.17 -8.84 -3.43
C MET A 49 -9.95 -10.35 -3.23
N PRO A 50 -11.00 -11.14 -2.98
CA PRO A 50 -10.83 -12.60 -2.92
C PRO A 50 -10.52 -13.18 -4.30
N GLU A 51 -9.76 -14.27 -4.32
CA GLU A 51 -9.49 -15.04 -5.55
C GLU A 51 -10.58 -16.09 -5.79
N ALA A 52 -11.05 -16.73 -4.71
CA ALA A 52 -11.91 -17.89 -4.80
C ALA A 52 -12.95 -17.93 -3.69
N ILE A 53 -13.88 -18.87 -3.80
CA ILE A 53 -14.86 -19.21 -2.78
C ILE A 53 -14.68 -20.69 -2.43
N CYS A 54 -14.49 -20.97 -1.14
CA CYS A 54 -14.50 -22.33 -0.60
C CYS A 54 -15.89 -22.94 -0.79
N VAL A 55 -15.99 -24.04 -1.52
CA VAL A 55 -17.29 -24.68 -1.82
C VAL A 55 -17.97 -25.17 -0.54
N ASP A 56 -17.21 -25.77 0.37
CA ASP A 56 -17.75 -26.37 1.60
C ASP A 56 -18.35 -25.36 2.58
N THR A 57 -17.80 -24.14 2.61
CA THR A 57 -18.16 -23.12 3.62
C THR A 57 -18.86 -21.90 3.05
N GLY A 58 -18.85 -21.75 1.72
CA GLY A 58 -19.29 -20.53 1.03
C GLY A 58 -18.41 -19.30 1.29
N ARG A 59 -17.32 -19.43 2.06
CA ARG A 59 -16.44 -18.31 2.40
C ARG A 59 -15.54 -17.93 1.23
N GLU A 60 -15.44 -16.64 0.98
CA GLU A 60 -14.42 -16.04 0.12
C GLU A 60 -13.03 -16.25 0.72
N VAL A 61 -12.05 -16.59 -0.12
CA VAL A 61 -10.69 -16.98 0.25
C VAL A 61 -9.69 -16.57 -0.83
N GLY A 62 -8.40 -16.58 -0.46
CA GLY A 62 -7.32 -16.16 -1.35
C GLY A 62 -7.20 -14.64 -1.44
N TYR A 63 -6.30 -14.17 -2.30
CA TYR A 63 -6.04 -12.74 -2.40
C TYR A 63 -5.61 -12.35 -3.82
N GLY A 64 -6.34 -11.41 -4.40
CA GLY A 64 -6.10 -10.83 -5.71
C GLY A 64 -6.03 -11.91 -6.75
N THR A 65 -4.86 -12.08 -7.34
CA THR A 65 -4.64 -13.01 -8.45
C THR A 65 -3.71 -14.16 -8.10
N ALA A 66 -3.48 -14.40 -6.80
CA ALA A 66 -2.63 -15.49 -6.34
C ALA A 66 -3.39 -16.81 -6.57
N PRO A 67 -2.91 -17.72 -7.45
CA PRO A 67 -3.65 -18.93 -7.78
C PRO A 67 -3.94 -19.76 -6.53
N LEU A 68 -5.19 -20.19 -6.38
CA LEU A 68 -5.63 -20.98 -5.25
C LEU A 68 -6.29 -22.27 -5.75
N ALA A 69 -5.59 -23.40 -5.61
CA ALA A 69 -6.11 -24.69 -6.06
C ALA A 69 -7.06 -25.36 -5.05
N ARG A 70 -6.92 -25.04 -3.75
CA ARG A 70 -7.67 -25.65 -2.64
C ARG A 70 -7.98 -24.62 -1.56
N SER A 71 -9.04 -24.87 -0.81
CA SER A 71 -9.47 -24.00 0.29
C SER A 71 -8.41 -23.99 1.39
N PRO A 72 -7.93 -22.81 1.84
CA PRO A 72 -7.05 -22.72 3.01
C PRO A 72 -7.77 -23.06 4.33
N ILE A 73 -9.10 -23.14 4.30
CA ILE A 73 -9.94 -23.42 5.48
C ILE A 73 -10.13 -24.94 5.64
N THR A 74 -10.48 -25.65 4.56
CA THR A 74 -10.88 -27.07 4.60
C THR A 74 -9.94 -28.00 3.85
N GLY A 75 -9.02 -27.47 3.03
CA GLY A 75 -8.27 -28.26 2.04
C GLY A 75 -9.11 -28.76 0.87
N GLY A 76 -10.41 -28.44 0.84
CA GLY A 76 -11.38 -28.87 -0.17
C GLY A 76 -11.39 -28.01 -1.44
N VAL A 77 -12.42 -28.21 -2.26
CA VAL A 77 -12.58 -27.56 -3.57
C VAL A 77 -12.86 -26.06 -3.40
N VAL A 78 -12.30 -25.26 -4.31
CA VAL A 78 -12.63 -23.84 -4.48
C VAL A 78 -13.22 -23.61 -5.86
N ARG A 79 -14.08 -22.60 -5.96
CA ARG A 79 -14.53 -22.06 -7.26
C ARG A 79 -14.04 -20.62 -7.42
N PRO A 80 -13.75 -20.15 -8.65
CA PRO A 80 -13.31 -18.78 -8.88
C PRO A 80 -14.31 -17.76 -8.34
N TRP A 81 -13.80 -16.70 -7.71
CA TRP A 81 -14.57 -15.52 -7.37
C TRP A 81 -14.63 -14.57 -8.58
N LYS A 82 -15.74 -13.83 -8.71
CA LYS A 82 -15.91 -12.82 -9.75
C LYS A 82 -16.66 -11.61 -9.21
N LEU A 83 -16.23 -10.42 -9.63
CA LEU A 83 -16.92 -9.16 -9.40
C LEU A 83 -18.07 -9.03 -10.39
N LYS A 84 -19.29 -8.86 -9.89
CA LYS A 84 -20.47 -8.59 -10.72
C LYS A 84 -20.60 -7.10 -11.01
N HIS A 85 -20.89 -6.74 -12.26
CA HIS A 85 -21.12 -5.36 -12.70
C HIS A 85 -22.15 -5.33 -13.85
N PRO A 86 -22.71 -4.16 -14.22
CA PRO A 86 -23.77 -4.09 -15.23
C PRO A 86 -23.42 -4.71 -16.59
N ALA A 87 -22.13 -4.67 -16.97
CA ALA A 87 -21.63 -5.26 -18.21
C ALA A 87 -21.27 -6.76 -18.12
N GLY A 88 -21.47 -7.42 -16.97
CA GLY A 88 -21.18 -8.85 -16.79
C GLY A 88 -20.43 -9.16 -15.50
N GLU A 89 -19.44 -10.05 -15.61
CA GLU A 89 -18.61 -10.48 -14.49
C GLU A 89 -17.13 -10.39 -14.86
N SER A 90 -16.29 -9.94 -13.93
CA SER A 90 -14.84 -9.89 -14.10
C SER A 90 -14.14 -10.68 -12.99
N THR A 91 -13.16 -11.48 -13.36
CA THR A 91 -12.21 -12.13 -12.45
C THR A 91 -11.21 -11.11 -11.89
N PRO A 92 -10.55 -11.42 -10.76
CA PRO A 92 -9.44 -10.60 -10.25
C PRO A 92 -8.31 -10.41 -11.26
N ARG A 93 -8.00 -11.43 -12.08
CA ARG A 93 -6.99 -11.34 -13.14
C ARG A 93 -7.37 -10.32 -14.21
N GLU A 94 -8.61 -10.36 -14.70
CA GLU A 94 -9.10 -9.38 -15.67
C GLU A 94 -9.06 -7.96 -15.10
N ILE A 95 -9.46 -7.77 -13.84
CA ILE A 95 -9.37 -6.47 -13.16
C ILE A 95 -7.93 -6.00 -13.05
N PHE A 96 -7.00 -6.90 -12.70
CA PHE A 96 -5.57 -6.60 -12.64
C PHE A 96 -5.05 -6.14 -14.02
N ASP A 97 -5.35 -6.87 -15.09
CA ASP A 97 -4.86 -6.56 -16.42
C ASP A 97 -5.38 -5.18 -16.91
N LEU A 98 -6.57 -4.77 -16.47
CA LEU A 98 -7.17 -3.48 -16.82
C LEU A 98 -6.59 -2.28 -16.05
N PHE A 99 -6.22 -2.46 -14.78
CA PHE A 99 -5.97 -1.34 -13.86
C PHE A 99 -4.62 -1.36 -13.14
N TYR A 100 -3.87 -2.46 -13.13
CA TYR A 100 -2.63 -2.56 -12.34
C TYR A 100 -1.58 -1.52 -12.75
N GLY A 101 -1.27 -1.40 -14.05
CA GLY A 101 -0.35 -0.40 -14.56
C GLY A 101 -0.80 1.04 -14.30
N ARG A 102 -2.11 1.28 -14.35
CA ARG A 102 -2.71 2.60 -14.08
C ARG A 102 -2.50 3.07 -12.65
N ALA A 103 -2.49 2.13 -11.71
CA ALA A 103 -2.32 2.42 -10.29
C ALA A 103 -0.85 2.58 -9.88
N HIS A 104 0.08 1.95 -10.61
CA HIS A 104 1.53 1.97 -10.32
C HIS A 104 2.32 2.98 -11.17
N LEU A 105 1.75 3.45 -12.29
CA LEU A 105 2.30 4.43 -13.23
C LEU A 105 3.58 4.02 -13.99
N VAL A 106 4.63 3.62 -13.28
CA VAL A 106 5.99 3.36 -13.78
C VAL A 106 6.22 1.93 -14.25
N PHE A 107 5.33 1.00 -13.91
CA PHE A 107 5.41 -0.40 -14.32
C PHE A 107 4.02 -1.03 -14.26
N GLY A 108 3.91 -2.32 -14.62
CA GLY A 108 2.68 -3.08 -14.50
C GLY A 108 1.68 -2.87 -15.64
N TRP A 109 2.05 -2.07 -16.65
CA TRP A 109 1.28 -1.92 -17.89
C TRP A 109 1.39 -3.16 -18.77
N ALA A 110 0.27 -3.52 -19.40
CA ALA A 110 0.27 -4.49 -20.49
C ALA A 110 1.19 -4.01 -21.63
N LYS A 111 1.71 -4.94 -22.43
CA LYS A 111 2.64 -4.62 -23.54
C LYS A 111 2.06 -3.56 -24.49
N ALA A 112 0.76 -3.64 -24.78
CA ALA A 112 0.05 -2.72 -25.67
C ALA A 112 -0.07 -1.29 -25.08
N ASP A 113 -0.04 -1.16 -23.75
CA ASP A 113 -0.31 0.11 -23.06
C ASP A 113 0.97 0.76 -22.50
N ARG A 114 2.16 0.28 -22.90
CA ARG A 114 3.45 0.76 -22.36
C ARG A 114 3.70 2.24 -22.63
N GLU A 115 3.12 2.81 -23.68
CA GLU A 115 3.22 4.23 -23.99
C GLU A 115 2.54 5.13 -22.92
N HIS A 116 1.69 4.56 -22.06
CA HIS A 116 1.05 5.29 -20.97
C HIS A 116 1.91 5.35 -19.70
N LEU A 117 3.04 4.68 -19.68
CA LEU A 117 3.94 4.64 -18.53
C LEU A 117 4.46 6.04 -18.20
N VAL A 118 4.54 6.37 -16.91
CA VAL A 118 5.15 7.63 -16.44
C VAL A 118 6.60 7.33 -16.09
N PRO A 119 7.59 7.92 -16.77
CA PRO A 119 9.00 7.73 -16.43
C PRO A 119 9.31 8.15 -14.99
N LEU A 120 10.29 7.51 -14.35
CA LEU A 120 10.66 7.76 -12.95
C LEU A 120 11.02 9.23 -12.67
N ASP A 121 11.72 9.87 -13.61
CA ASP A 121 12.14 11.27 -13.55
C ASP A 121 10.97 12.25 -13.75
N HIS A 122 9.86 11.81 -14.34
CA HIS A 122 8.63 12.60 -14.50
C HIS A 122 7.62 12.41 -13.37
N LEU A 123 7.87 11.48 -12.43
CA LEU A 123 6.96 11.23 -11.30
C LEU A 123 6.66 12.50 -10.47
N PRO A 124 7.64 13.35 -10.10
CA PRO A 124 7.35 14.55 -9.32
C PRO A 124 6.36 15.51 -10.02
N ASP A 125 6.43 15.62 -11.34
CA ASP A 125 5.51 16.46 -12.13
C ASP A 125 4.11 15.83 -12.20
N TYR A 126 4.02 14.52 -12.43
CA TYR A 126 2.75 13.78 -12.40
C TYR A 126 2.06 13.93 -11.03
N PHE A 127 2.80 13.71 -9.95
CA PHE A 127 2.29 13.85 -8.59
C PHE A 127 1.87 15.27 -8.26
N ALA A 128 2.65 16.28 -8.67
CA ALA A 128 2.29 17.68 -8.45
C ALA A 128 1.00 18.05 -9.19
N ASN A 129 0.80 17.54 -10.41
CA ASN A 129 -0.44 17.72 -11.15
C ASN A 129 -1.63 17.06 -10.46
N VAL A 130 -1.47 15.85 -9.93
CA VAL A 130 -2.52 15.20 -9.12
C VAL A 130 -2.83 16.01 -7.86
N VAL A 131 -1.82 16.53 -7.16
CA VAL A 131 -2.01 17.35 -5.95
C VAL A 131 -2.74 18.64 -6.28
N GLU A 132 -2.35 19.35 -7.33
CA GLU A 132 -3.01 20.59 -7.76
C GLU A 132 -4.47 20.33 -8.20
N ASP A 133 -4.70 19.25 -8.94
CA ASP A 133 -6.05 18.83 -9.32
C ASP A 133 -6.88 18.37 -8.11
N THR A 134 -6.23 17.85 -7.07
CA THR A 134 -6.92 17.52 -5.81
C THR A 134 -7.55 18.77 -5.20
N PHE A 135 -6.77 19.85 -5.08
CA PHE A 135 -7.26 21.14 -4.60
C PHE A 135 -8.40 21.70 -5.47
N GLU A 136 -8.25 21.61 -6.79
CA GLU A 136 -9.13 22.29 -7.75
C GLU A 136 -10.43 21.54 -8.03
N LEU A 137 -10.36 20.23 -8.25
CA LEU A 137 -11.47 19.42 -8.73
C LEU A 137 -12.21 18.67 -7.61
N PHE A 138 -11.53 18.42 -6.49
CA PHE A 138 -12.05 17.61 -5.38
C PHE A 138 -12.18 18.41 -4.07
N GLY A 139 -11.90 19.72 -4.12
CA GLY A 139 -11.94 20.64 -3.00
C GLY A 139 -10.71 20.54 -2.09
N ALA A 140 -10.60 21.47 -1.14
CA ALA A 140 -9.51 21.51 -0.15
C ALA A 140 -9.66 20.45 0.96
N SER A 141 -9.91 19.19 0.58
CA SER A 141 -10.01 18.06 1.48
C SER A 141 -8.60 17.58 1.86
N GLU A 142 -8.16 17.94 3.07
CA GLU A 142 -6.92 17.41 3.65
C GLU A 142 -6.89 15.89 3.68
N ARG A 143 -8.06 15.24 3.85
CA ARG A 143 -8.19 13.78 3.80
C ARG A 143 -7.82 13.23 2.42
N SER A 144 -8.32 13.84 1.35
CA SER A 144 -8.03 13.42 -0.01
C SER A 144 -6.56 13.68 -0.38
N LEU A 145 -5.99 14.79 0.10
CA LEU A 145 -4.54 15.04 -0.03
C LEU A 145 -3.72 13.99 0.72
N ALA A 146 -4.10 13.65 1.95
CA ALA A 146 -3.45 12.58 2.71
C ALA A 146 -3.48 11.26 1.93
N TYR A 147 -4.61 10.91 1.32
CA TYR A 147 -4.72 9.73 0.46
C TYR A 147 -3.76 9.78 -0.74
N VAL A 148 -3.68 10.91 -1.45
CA VAL A 148 -2.77 11.08 -2.60
C VAL A 148 -1.31 10.91 -2.18
N PHE A 149 -0.90 11.53 -1.07
CA PHE A 149 0.47 11.36 -0.56
C PHE A 149 0.73 9.94 -0.07
N GLY A 150 -0.29 9.26 0.44
CA GLY A 150 -0.24 7.82 0.69
C GLY A 150 0.05 7.05 -0.58
N TRP A 151 -0.72 7.29 -1.64
CA TRP A 151 -0.51 6.64 -2.93
C TRP A 151 0.89 6.91 -3.52
N ILE A 152 1.44 8.12 -3.34
CA ILE A 152 2.84 8.43 -3.70
C ILE A 152 3.81 7.51 -2.94
N VAL A 153 3.60 7.26 -1.63
CA VAL A 153 4.39 6.28 -0.87
C VAL A 153 4.36 4.93 -1.54
N HIS A 154 3.18 4.48 -1.96
CA HIS A 154 3.05 3.20 -2.64
C HIS A 154 3.94 3.14 -3.86
N VAL A 155 3.76 4.07 -4.81
CA VAL A 155 4.50 4.09 -6.08
C VAL A 155 6.01 4.13 -5.86
N VAL A 156 6.49 4.99 -4.96
CA VAL A 156 7.93 5.10 -4.64
C VAL A 156 8.45 3.80 -4.02
N SER A 157 7.75 3.28 -3.02
CA SER A 157 8.23 2.13 -2.25
C SER A 157 8.26 0.86 -3.08
N ASP A 158 7.24 0.68 -3.91
CA ASP A 158 7.17 -0.44 -4.83
C ASP A 158 8.26 -0.36 -5.90
N SER A 159 8.54 0.84 -6.41
CA SER A 159 9.63 1.05 -7.36
C SER A 159 10.98 0.63 -6.79
N LEU A 160 11.24 0.92 -5.50
CA LEU A 160 12.48 0.56 -4.82
C LEU A 160 12.57 -0.93 -4.48
N ILE A 161 11.54 -1.49 -3.83
CA ILE A 161 11.56 -2.89 -3.36
C ILE A 161 11.57 -3.88 -4.52
N LYS A 162 10.89 -3.55 -5.63
CA LYS A 162 10.86 -4.35 -6.86
C LYS A 162 12.05 -4.05 -7.80
N SER A 163 12.98 -3.20 -7.38
CA SER A 163 14.17 -2.79 -8.16
C SER A 163 13.85 -2.18 -9.53
N ILE A 164 12.70 -1.53 -9.66
CA ILE A 164 12.39 -0.67 -10.81
C ILE A 164 13.24 0.59 -10.74
N GLN A 165 13.44 1.11 -9.52
CA GLN A 165 14.37 2.19 -9.21
C GLN A 165 15.51 1.64 -8.33
N PRO A 166 16.77 2.01 -8.58
CA PRO A 166 17.87 1.72 -7.66
C PRO A 166 17.75 2.55 -6.37
N GLY A 167 18.48 2.16 -5.32
CA GLY A 167 18.58 2.95 -4.09
C GLY A 167 18.12 2.25 -2.81
N LEU A 168 17.70 0.98 -2.91
CA LEU A 168 17.47 0.13 -1.75
C LEU A 168 18.55 -0.96 -1.67
N ASP A 169 19.36 -0.90 -0.63
CA ASP A 169 20.36 -1.91 -0.29
C ASP A 169 19.74 -2.94 0.65
N LEU A 170 19.29 -4.05 0.08
CA LEU A 170 18.71 -5.16 0.83
C LEU A 170 18.93 -6.46 0.07
N HIS A 171 19.63 -7.38 0.72
CA HIS A 171 19.72 -8.77 0.33
C HIS A 171 19.43 -9.63 1.57
N LEU A 172 18.27 -10.28 1.58
CA LEU A 172 17.81 -11.10 2.71
C LEU A 172 18.21 -12.57 2.49
N LEU A 173 17.25 -13.49 2.35
CA LEU A 173 17.56 -14.92 2.21
C LEU A 173 18.15 -15.26 0.83
N ASP A 174 17.41 -14.88 -0.22
CA ASP A 174 17.69 -15.25 -1.62
C ASP A 174 17.54 -14.04 -2.57
N GLY A 175 17.62 -12.82 -2.02
CA GLY A 175 17.52 -11.58 -2.78
C GLY A 175 16.83 -10.45 -2.02
N LYS A 176 16.41 -9.42 -2.75
CA LYS A 176 15.73 -8.23 -2.19
C LYS A 176 14.23 -8.47 -1.93
N TYR A 177 13.53 -8.91 -2.97
CA TYR A 177 12.09 -9.13 -2.96
C TYR A 177 11.76 -10.45 -3.64
N THR A 178 11.54 -11.48 -2.83
CA THR A 178 11.17 -12.83 -3.27
C THR A 178 9.94 -13.29 -2.46
N PRO A 179 9.20 -14.29 -2.96
CA PRO A 179 8.09 -14.87 -2.21
C PRO A 179 8.49 -15.38 -0.82
N ARG A 180 9.71 -15.92 -0.66
CA ARG A 180 10.22 -16.42 0.63
C ARG A 180 10.67 -15.32 1.58
N ASN A 181 11.14 -14.19 1.05
CA ASN A 181 11.53 -13.05 1.87
C ASN A 181 10.34 -12.28 2.43
N ARG A 182 9.18 -12.29 1.76
CA ARG A 182 8.02 -11.49 2.19
C ARG A 182 7.56 -11.83 3.62
N PRO A 183 7.34 -13.10 4.03
CA PRO A 183 6.92 -13.38 5.40
C PRO A 183 7.95 -12.96 6.45
N ILE A 184 9.26 -13.08 6.15
CA ILE A 184 10.34 -12.61 7.04
C ILE A 184 10.24 -11.10 7.22
N GLN A 185 10.13 -10.37 6.11
CA GLN A 185 10.08 -8.93 6.11
C GLN A 185 8.83 -8.42 6.83
N ASP A 186 7.66 -9.01 6.58
CA ASP A 186 6.40 -8.62 7.22
C ASP A 186 6.46 -8.90 8.74
N LEU A 187 6.94 -10.08 9.16
CA LEU A 187 6.98 -10.47 10.57
C LEU A 187 7.98 -9.65 11.40
N VAL A 188 9.19 -9.42 10.88
CA VAL A 188 10.20 -8.56 11.55
C VAL A 188 9.74 -7.11 11.59
N THR A 189 9.12 -6.62 10.51
CA THR A 189 8.52 -5.28 10.48
C THR A 189 7.40 -5.13 11.49
N PHE A 190 6.56 -6.15 11.63
CA PHE A 190 5.44 -6.13 12.57
C PHE A 190 5.94 -6.03 14.01
N HIS A 191 6.80 -6.96 14.43
CA HIS A 191 7.18 -7.11 15.83
C HIS A 191 8.37 -6.25 16.25
N GLU A 192 9.51 -6.40 15.59
CA GLU A 192 10.76 -5.77 16.04
C GLU A 192 10.71 -4.26 15.83
N ILE A 193 10.10 -3.82 14.73
CA ILE A 193 10.09 -2.40 14.34
C ILE A 193 8.76 -1.77 14.72
N GLY A 194 7.64 -2.36 14.30
CA GLY A 194 6.30 -1.84 14.58
C GLY A 194 5.99 -1.83 16.07
N VAL A 195 5.98 -3.00 16.71
CA VAL A 195 5.59 -3.13 18.12
C VAL A 195 6.69 -2.66 19.07
N LYS A 196 7.93 -3.18 18.95
CA LYS A 196 8.98 -2.89 19.95
C LYS A 196 9.59 -1.50 19.81
N GLU A 197 10.05 -1.11 18.62
CA GLU A 197 10.70 0.18 18.39
C GLU A 197 9.68 1.34 18.33
N LEU A 198 8.67 1.22 17.47
CA LEU A 198 7.75 2.30 17.15
C LEU A 198 6.47 2.29 18.00
N GLN A 199 6.21 1.23 18.76
CA GLN A 199 5.03 1.08 19.62
C GLN A 199 3.71 1.26 18.87
N LEU A 200 3.62 0.69 17.66
CA LEU A 200 2.44 0.75 16.81
C LEU A 200 1.34 -0.20 17.28
N ASP A 201 0.10 0.30 17.31
CA ASP A 201 -1.11 -0.51 17.43
C ASP A 201 -1.55 -0.94 16.02
N TRP A 202 -0.99 -2.06 15.54
CA TRP A 202 -1.31 -2.60 14.22
C TRP A 202 -2.82 -2.87 14.02
N PRO A 203 -3.55 -3.52 14.95
CA PRO A 203 -5.00 -3.69 14.82
C PRO A 203 -5.73 -2.38 14.55
N ARG A 204 -5.43 -1.32 15.30
CA ARG A 204 -6.09 -0.02 15.12
C ARG A 204 -5.68 0.67 13.83
N LEU A 205 -4.42 0.58 13.42
CA LEU A 205 -3.94 1.12 12.15
C LEU A 205 -4.64 0.45 10.96
N LEU A 206 -4.68 -0.88 10.93
CA LEU A 206 -5.29 -1.63 9.82
C LEU A 206 -6.82 -1.47 9.80
N ALA A 207 -7.47 -1.40 10.96
CA ALA A 207 -8.91 -1.12 11.03
C ALA A 207 -9.25 0.28 10.49
N GLY A 208 -8.48 1.30 10.88
CA GLY A 208 -8.67 2.67 10.39
C GLY A 208 -8.44 2.78 8.88
N LEU A 209 -7.37 2.17 8.37
CA LEU A 209 -7.09 2.06 6.95
C LEU A 209 -8.28 1.46 6.20
N ALA A 210 -8.75 0.27 6.61
CA ALA A 210 -9.81 -0.46 5.93
C ALA A 210 -11.17 0.28 5.96
N ALA A 211 -11.43 1.05 7.03
CA ALA A 211 -12.64 1.85 7.17
C ALA A 211 -12.62 3.15 6.35
N THR A 212 -11.50 3.52 5.73
CA THR A 212 -11.40 4.76 4.95
C THR A 212 -12.29 4.66 3.70
N PRO A 213 -13.15 5.66 3.44
CA PRO A 213 -13.95 5.71 2.22
C PRO A 213 -13.11 5.67 0.93
N VAL A 214 -13.76 5.39 -0.20
CA VAL A 214 -13.11 5.54 -1.51
C VAL A 214 -12.90 7.04 -1.79
N GLU A 215 -11.69 7.40 -2.17
CA GLU A 215 -11.33 8.76 -2.54
C GLU A 215 -11.46 8.93 -4.07
N ARG A 216 -12.31 9.86 -4.51
CA ARG A 216 -12.62 10.03 -5.95
C ARG A 216 -11.40 10.42 -6.79
N VAL A 217 -10.41 11.06 -6.18
CA VAL A 217 -9.13 11.39 -6.83
C VAL A 217 -8.39 10.15 -7.35
N GLN A 218 -8.67 8.95 -6.80
CA GLN A 218 -8.09 7.70 -7.30
C GLN A 218 -8.45 7.41 -8.76
N LEU A 219 -9.69 7.68 -9.16
CA LEU A 219 -10.11 7.50 -10.55
C LEU A 219 -9.37 8.50 -11.46
N HIS A 220 -9.07 9.68 -10.94
CA HIS A 220 -8.37 10.75 -11.66
C HIS A 220 -6.90 10.41 -11.88
N TYR A 221 -6.16 10.09 -10.81
CA TYR A 221 -4.73 9.79 -10.96
C TYR A 221 -4.46 8.48 -11.70
N MET A 222 -5.43 7.56 -11.76
CA MET A 222 -5.38 6.34 -12.59
C MET A 222 -5.76 6.60 -14.06
N ARG A 223 -6.14 7.83 -14.42
CA ARG A 223 -6.64 8.22 -15.75
C ARG A 223 -7.86 7.41 -16.19
N VAL A 224 -8.78 7.14 -15.25
CA VAL A 224 -10.05 6.44 -15.49
C VAL A 224 -11.26 7.36 -15.32
N ALA A 225 -11.08 8.55 -14.74
CA ALA A 225 -12.06 9.64 -14.84
C ALA A 225 -11.95 10.35 -16.21
N GLY A 226 -12.82 11.33 -16.51
CA GLY A 226 -12.63 12.18 -17.68
C GLY A 226 -11.43 13.13 -17.53
N ALA A 227 -10.60 13.24 -18.60
CA ALA A 227 -9.39 14.06 -18.64
C ALA A 227 -9.68 15.54 -18.33
N ARG A 228 -9.16 16.03 -17.21
CA ARG A 228 -9.38 17.39 -16.69
C ARG A 228 -8.18 17.87 -15.88
N GLY A 229 -8.18 19.16 -15.55
CA GLY A 229 -7.15 19.77 -14.72
C GLY A 229 -5.77 19.77 -15.37
N ARG A 230 -4.73 19.92 -14.55
CA ARG A 230 -3.34 19.90 -14.97
C ARG A 230 -2.91 18.53 -15.45
N LEU A 231 -3.36 17.47 -14.77
CA LEU A 231 -3.01 16.11 -15.15
C LEU A 231 -3.52 15.78 -16.55
N GLY A 232 -4.78 16.11 -16.85
CA GLY A 232 -5.37 15.89 -18.17
C GLY A 232 -4.70 16.68 -19.29
N ARG A 233 -4.23 17.89 -18.99
CA ARG A 233 -3.50 18.74 -19.93
C ARG A 233 -2.10 18.21 -20.22
N ASP A 234 -1.34 17.87 -19.18
CA ASP A 234 0.09 17.57 -19.31
C ASP A 234 0.33 16.07 -19.62
N TYR A 235 -0.63 15.20 -19.33
CA TYR A 235 -0.61 13.77 -19.64
C TYR A 235 -1.86 13.37 -20.43
N ALA A 236 -1.99 13.84 -21.67
CA ALA A 236 -3.19 13.65 -22.50
C ALA A 236 -3.47 12.19 -22.89
N ASN A 237 -2.49 11.28 -22.82
CA ASN A 237 -2.63 9.89 -23.23
C ASN A 237 -3.11 8.97 -22.11
N GLY A 238 -3.76 7.87 -22.49
CA GLY A 238 -4.12 6.77 -21.58
C GLY A 238 -5.36 7.00 -20.74
N TRP A 239 -6.18 8.02 -21.01
CA TRP A 239 -7.46 8.22 -20.33
C TRP A 239 -8.53 7.24 -20.83
N VAL A 240 -9.25 6.57 -19.92
CA VAL A 240 -10.31 5.57 -20.22
C VAL A 240 -11.59 5.82 -19.40
N PRO A 241 -12.26 6.96 -19.60
CA PRO A 241 -13.46 7.34 -18.83
C PRO A 241 -14.59 6.31 -18.88
N GLU A 242 -14.69 5.52 -19.95
CA GLU A 242 -15.67 4.46 -20.12
C GLU A 242 -15.54 3.33 -19.07
N ARG A 243 -14.38 3.20 -18.40
CA ARG A 243 -14.15 2.23 -17.34
C ARG A 243 -14.45 2.75 -15.93
N ASN A 244 -14.88 4.01 -15.78
CA ASN A 244 -15.15 4.65 -14.49
C ASN A 244 -16.07 3.81 -13.60
N GLY A 245 -17.22 3.37 -14.12
CA GLY A 245 -18.20 2.60 -13.34
C GLY A 245 -17.66 1.25 -12.86
N LEU A 246 -16.82 0.57 -13.66
CA LEU A 246 -16.18 -0.67 -13.22
C LEU A 246 -15.16 -0.39 -12.12
N LEU A 247 -14.32 0.63 -12.28
CA LEU A 247 -13.32 0.99 -11.28
C LEU A 247 -13.97 1.36 -9.94
N GLU A 248 -15.09 2.07 -9.92
CA GLU A 248 -15.82 2.39 -8.68
C GLU A 248 -16.24 1.12 -7.91
N LEU A 249 -16.74 0.11 -8.62
CA LEU A 249 -17.11 -1.18 -8.02
C LEU A 249 -15.89 -1.91 -7.48
N VAL A 250 -14.79 -1.91 -8.24
CA VAL A 250 -13.50 -2.50 -7.81
C VAL A 250 -12.99 -1.83 -6.53
N LEU A 251 -12.98 -0.49 -6.48
CA LEU A 251 -12.49 0.24 -5.31
C LEU A 251 -13.37 0.00 -4.07
N LYS A 252 -14.69 -0.08 -4.24
CA LYS A 252 -15.61 -0.45 -3.16
C LYS A 252 -15.33 -1.86 -2.63
N GLU A 253 -15.11 -2.79 -3.55
CA GLU A 253 -14.78 -4.17 -3.20
C GLU A 253 -13.41 -4.26 -2.50
N ASN A 254 -12.43 -3.46 -2.93
CA ASN A 254 -11.14 -3.36 -2.26
C ASN A 254 -11.27 -2.93 -0.81
N ARG A 255 -12.15 -1.96 -0.51
CA ARG A 255 -12.40 -1.54 0.88
C ARG A 255 -13.01 -2.67 1.71
N ARG A 256 -14.04 -3.33 1.18
CA ARG A 256 -14.71 -4.46 1.86
C ARG A 256 -13.71 -5.57 2.16
N TRP A 257 -12.94 -6.00 1.17
CA TRP A 257 -12.00 -7.10 1.32
C TRP A 257 -10.79 -6.74 2.19
N CYS A 258 -10.31 -5.51 2.13
CA CYS A 258 -9.21 -5.04 2.98
C CYS A 258 -9.49 -5.25 4.47
N ALA A 259 -10.75 -5.07 4.90
CA ALA A 259 -11.13 -5.31 6.30
C ALA A 259 -11.02 -6.80 6.69
N VAL A 260 -11.33 -7.71 5.78
CA VAL A 260 -11.17 -9.16 5.99
C VAL A 260 -9.70 -9.52 5.98
N HIS A 261 -8.99 -9.14 4.92
CA HIS A 261 -7.58 -9.42 4.74
C HIS A 261 -6.72 -8.88 5.88
N GLY A 262 -6.99 -7.67 6.36
CA GLY A 262 -6.27 -7.08 7.48
C GLY A 262 -6.37 -7.92 8.75
N ARG A 263 -7.54 -8.52 9.03
CA ARG A 263 -7.70 -9.43 10.19
C ARG A 263 -6.94 -10.74 10.01
N ASP A 264 -6.98 -11.31 8.80
CA ASP A 264 -6.26 -12.56 8.51
C ASP A 264 -4.75 -12.34 8.63
N VAL A 265 -4.22 -11.22 8.12
CA VAL A 265 -2.81 -10.83 8.28
C VAL A 265 -2.45 -10.66 9.76
N LEU A 266 -3.26 -9.97 10.56
CA LEU A 266 -2.98 -9.82 12.00
C LEU A 266 -2.85 -11.18 12.69
N LYS A 267 -3.75 -12.12 12.37
CA LYS A 267 -3.70 -13.48 12.90
C LYS A 267 -2.42 -14.20 12.48
N ASP A 268 -2.01 -14.11 11.21
CA ASP A 268 -0.76 -14.72 10.74
C ASP A 268 0.48 -14.11 11.42
N MET A 269 0.42 -12.85 11.84
CA MET A 269 1.52 -12.18 12.54
C MET A 269 1.62 -12.55 14.01
N GLU A 270 0.64 -13.22 14.63
CA GLU A 270 0.72 -13.62 16.04
C GLU A 270 1.90 -14.58 16.29
N LEU A 271 2.68 -14.31 17.35
CA LEU A 271 3.70 -15.26 17.82
C LEU A 271 3.06 -16.30 18.71
N VAL A 272 3.45 -17.55 18.52
CA VAL A 272 2.97 -18.71 19.28
C VAL A 272 4.08 -19.26 20.17
N LEU A 273 3.73 -19.87 21.30
CA LEU A 273 4.71 -20.58 22.12
C LEU A 273 5.08 -21.91 21.43
N SER A 274 6.37 -22.10 21.20
CA SER A 274 6.93 -23.37 20.74
C SER A 274 7.02 -24.41 21.87
N ALA A 275 7.29 -25.66 21.49
CA ALA A 275 7.40 -26.77 22.44
C ALA A 275 8.52 -26.60 23.50
N ASP A 276 9.55 -25.80 23.21
CA ASP A 276 10.63 -25.43 24.13
C ASP A 276 10.35 -24.14 24.92
N GLY A 277 9.11 -23.61 24.86
CA GLY A 277 8.65 -22.46 25.63
C GLY A 277 9.08 -21.09 25.09
N ARG A 278 9.67 -21.02 23.90
CA ARG A 278 10.05 -19.75 23.25
C ARG A 278 8.92 -19.21 22.38
N LEU A 279 8.94 -17.92 22.09
CA LEU A 279 8.03 -17.35 21.09
C LEU A 279 8.54 -17.67 19.68
N ASP A 280 7.63 -18.06 18.80
CA ASP A 280 7.91 -18.38 17.41
C ASP A 280 6.80 -17.92 16.47
N CYS A 281 7.06 -17.94 15.17
CA CYS A 281 6.11 -17.64 14.12
C CYS A 281 5.07 -18.75 13.95
N HIS A 282 3.92 -18.39 13.38
CA HIS A 282 2.87 -19.34 13.04
C HIS A 282 3.37 -20.42 12.06
N GLU A 283 2.81 -21.63 12.12
CA GLU A 283 3.26 -22.78 11.32
C GLU A 283 3.21 -22.51 9.81
N SER A 284 2.22 -21.73 9.34
CA SER A 284 2.11 -21.29 7.95
C SER A 284 3.34 -20.51 7.48
N ILE A 285 3.81 -19.56 8.30
CA ILE A 285 5.02 -18.77 8.03
C ILE A 285 6.26 -19.66 8.09
N ARG A 286 6.36 -20.51 9.12
CA ARG A 286 7.49 -21.43 9.25
C ARG A 286 7.60 -22.36 8.04
N LYS A 287 6.50 -22.94 7.55
CA LYS A 287 6.46 -23.79 6.35
C LYS A 287 6.85 -23.04 5.08
N ALA A 288 6.39 -21.79 4.95
CA ALA A 288 6.69 -20.97 3.77
C ALA A 288 8.17 -20.56 3.67
N VAL A 289 8.81 -20.29 4.81
CA VAL A 289 10.18 -19.76 4.84
C VAL A 289 11.22 -20.85 5.13
N GLY A 290 10.88 -21.81 6.00
CA GLY A 290 11.81 -22.82 6.53
C GLY A 290 12.66 -22.33 7.70
N LEU A 291 12.31 -21.19 8.31
CA LEU A 291 13.03 -20.59 9.44
C LEU A 291 12.08 -20.38 10.63
N ASN A 292 12.62 -20.44 11.84
CA ASN A 292 11.92 -19.97 13.04
C ASN A 292 12.05 -18.45 13.22
N TYR A 293 11.29 -17.88 14.16
CA TYR A 293 11.26 -16.45 14.41
C TYR A 293 12.63 -15.86 14.76
N ALA A 294 13.38 -16.49 15.66
CA ALA A 294 14.70 -15.99 16.06
C ALA A 294 15.68 -15.95 14.87
N GLN A 295 15.66 -16.98 14.02
CA GLN A 295 16.45 -17.03 12.79
C GLN A 295 16.04 -15.94 11.79
N MET A 296 14.74 -15.65 11.68
CA MET A 296 14.23 -14.56 10.84
C MET A 296 14.73 -13.19 11.32
N VAL A 297 14.71 -12.94 12.64
CA VAL A 297 15.24 -11.71 13.23
C VAL A 297 16.75 -11.59 13.01
N GLU A 298 17.52 -12.65 13.28
CA GLU A 298 18.97 -12.67 13.07
C GLU A 298 19.34 -12.42 11.60
N LEU A 299 18.60 -13.04 10.67
CA LEU A 299 18.80 -12.84 9.24
C LEU A 299 18.50 -11.38 8.84
N ALA A 300 17.43 -10.80 9.36
CA ALA A 300 17.07 -9.41 9.06
C ALA A 300 18.10 -8.42 9.62
N ASP A 301 18.67 -8.69 10.79
CA ASP A 301 19.76 -7.89 11.37
C ASP A 301 21.02 -7.96 10.50
N LYS A 302 21.46 -9.18 10.13
CA LYS A 302 22.59 -9.38 9.20
C LYS A 302 22.40 -8.68 7.86
N ALA A 303 21.18 -8.69 7.35
CA ALA A 303 20.80 -8.03 6.10
C ALA A 303 20.62 -6.50 6.23
N LYS A 304 20.83 -5.93 7.43
CA LYS A 304 20.62 -4.50 7.74
C LYS A 304 19.23 -4.02 7.36
N PHE A 305 18.22 -4.87 7.57
CA PHE A 305 16.86 -4.64 7.10
C PHE A 305 16.24 -3.33 7.63
N ARG A 306 16.53 -2.97 8.89
CA ARG A 306 16.09 -1.69 9.46
C ARG A 306 16.66 -0.48 8.73
N ALA A 307 17.92 -0.55 8.29
CA ALA A 307 18.55 0.52 7.51
C ALA A 307 17.94 0.62 6.10
N ALA A 308 17.56 -0.52 5.49
CA ALA A 308 16.81 -0.52 4.23
C ALA A 308 15.44 0.18 4.40
N LEU A 309 14.78 -0.02 5.53
CA LEU A 309 13.55 0.71 5.86
C LEU A 309 13.77 2.23 6.03
N ASP A 310 14.90 2.65 6.61
CA ASP A 310 15.25 4.08 6.66
C ASP A 310 15.50 4.67 5.27
N GLN A 311 16.14 3.92 4.38
CA GLN A 311 16.30 4.32 2.97
C GLN A 311 14.94 4.53 2.30
N MET A 312 13.97 3.65 2.59
CA MET A 312 12.60 3.79 2.09
C MET A 312 11.94 5.08 2.58
N GLY A 313 11.98 5.35 3.90
CA GLY A 313 11.42 6.57 4.48
C GLY A 313 12.05 7.84 3.91
N LYS A 314 13.37 7.84 3.70
CA LYS A 314 14.10 8.96 3.07
C LYS A 314 13.65 9.19 1.63
N ALA A 315 13.58 8.13 0.82
CA ALA A 315 13.17 8.25 -0.58
C ALA A 315 11.72 8.76 -0.74
N VAL A 316 10.83 8.34 0.16
CA VAL A 316 9.45 8.88 0.21
C VAL A 316 9.47 10.38 0.52
N ALA A 317 10.23 10.82 1.52
CA ALA A 317 10.34 12.23 1.85
C ALA A 317 11.00 13.06 0.73
N ASP A 318 11.99 12.51 0.03
CA ASP A 318 12.59 13.12 -1.17
C ASP A 318 11.54 13.35 -2.26
N MET A 319 10.69 12.34 -2.51
CA MET A 319 9.61 12.46 -3.49
C MET A 319 8.55 13.49 -3.06
N PHE A 320 8.19 13.53 -1.78
CA PHE A 320 7.26 14.53 -1.25
C PHE A 320 7.78 15.95 -1.43
N GLU A 321 9.07 16.17 -1.12
CA GLU A 321 9.72 17.45 -1.32
C GLU A 321 9.80 17.84 -2.81
N ALA A 322 10.16 16.88 -3.67
CA ALA A 322 10.19 17.10 -5.13
C ALA A 322 8.81 17.45 -5.70
N THR A 323 7.75 16.82 -5.18
CA THR A 323 6.34 17.08 -5.52
C THR A 323 5.92 18.46 -5.03
N GLN A 324 6.23 18.80 -3.77
CA GLN A 324 5.91 20.09 -3.17
C GLN A 324 6.53 21.24 -3.97
N ARG A 325 7.80 21.13 -4.37
CA ARG A 325 8.49 22.17 -5.16
C ARG A 325 7.78 22.50 -6.48
N ARG A 326 6.96 21.58 -6.99
CA ARG A 326 6.18 21.70 -8.24
C ARG A 326 4.70 22.02 -8.02
N SER A 327 4.24 22.03 -6.77
CA SER A 327 2.86 22.37 -6.40
C SER A 327 2.82 23.67 -5.60
N PRO A 328 2.51 24.82 -6.24
CA PRO A 328 2.42 26.10 -5.54
C PRO A 328 1.44 26.09 -4.37
N ARG A 329 0.29 25.41 -4.49
CA ARG A 329 -0.69 25.34 -3.40
C ARG A 329 -0.16 24.54 -2.22
N MET A 330 0.54 23.43 -2.48
CA MET A 330 1.17 22.63 -1.42
C MET A 330 2.31 23.39 -0.73
N ALA A 331 3.13 24.11 -1.50
CA ALA A 331 4.24 24.89 -0.97
C ALA A 331 3.79 26.08 -0.10
N ALA A 332 2.58 26.60 -0.33
CA ALA A 332 2.01 27.69 0.45
C ALA A 332 1.38 27.25 1.79
N LEU A 333 1.28 25.93 2.05
CA LEU A 333 0.70 25.43 3.28
C LEU A 333 1.65 25.57 4.48
N PRO A 334 1.12 25.68 5.71
CA PRO A 334 1.93 25.70 6.92
C PRO A 334 2.76 24.41 7.09
N THR A 335 4.02 24.58 7.48
CA THR A 335 4.98 23.49 7.71
C THR A 335 5.00 22.99 9.16
N ALA A 336 4.56 23.82 10.10
CA ALA A 336 4.51 23.46 11.52
C ALA A 336 3.33 22.52 11.78
N GLY A 337 3.62 21.38 12.42
CA GLY A 337 2.64 20.36 12.72
C GLY A 337 3.10 19.41 13.81
N PRO A 338 2.15 18.74 14.49
CA PRO A 338 2.48 17.70 15.45
C PRO A 338 3.20 16.51 14.79
N SER A 339 3.99 15.77 15.58
CA SER A 339 4.62 14.52 15.15
C SER A 339 3.56 13.44 14.93
N VAL A 340 3.58 12.78 13.77
CA VAL A 340 2.66 11.69 13.41
C VAL A 340 2.68 10.56 14.45
N LEU A 341 3.87 10.14 14.92
CA LEU A 341 3.97 9.11 15.95
C LEU A 341 3.44 9.60 17.30
N ALA A 342 3.70 10.86 17.67
CA ALA A 342 3.18 11.41 18.90
C ALA A 342 1.64 11.46 18.86
N ASP A 343 1.05 11.83 17.73
CA ASP A 343 -0.40 11.84 17.54
C ASP A 343 -1.02 10.45 17.54
N LEU A 344 -0.41 9.50 16.84
CA LEU A 344 -0.84 8.11 16.85
C LEU A 344 -0.87 7.56 18.28
N ARG A 345 0.24 7.68 19.01
CA ARG A 345 0.35 7.21 20.40
C ARG A 345 -0.64 7.93 21.33
N ARG A 346 -0.81 9.26 21.17
CA ARG A 346 -1.82 10.02 21.93
C ARG A 346 -3.24 9.54 21.65
N SER A 347 -3.56 9.24 20.39
CA SER A 347 -4.90 8.75 20.01
C SER A 347 -5.20 7.38 20.61
N TRP A 348 -4.16 6.57 20.87
CA TRP A 348 -4.26 5.23 21.47
C TRP A 348 -4.31 5.25 22.99
N GLY A 349 -3.65 6.22 23.63
CA GLY A 349 -3.66 6.40 25.09
C GLY A 349 -4.96 6.97 25.67
N ARG A 350 -5.85 7.52 24.85
CA ARG A 350 -7.20 7.92 25.27
C ARG A 350 -8.10 6.68 25.27
N LYS A 351 -8.23 6.04 26.44
CA LYS A 351 -9.25 5.02 26.73
C LYS A 351 -10.57 5.68 27.08
#